data_AF-A0A7C9JUA3-F1
#
_entry.id   AF-A0A7C9JUA3-F1
#
_cell.length_a   1.000
_cell.length_b   1.000
_cell.length_c   1.000
_cell.angle_alpha   90.00
_cell.angle_beta   90.00
_cell.angle_gamma   90.00
#
_symmetry.space_group_name_H-M   'P 1'
#
loop_
_entity.id
_entity.type
_entity.pdbx_description
1 polymer ?
#
loop_
_entity_poly.entity_id
_entity_poly.type
_entity_poly.pdbx_seq_one_letter_code
_entity_poly.pdbx_strand_id
1 'polypeptide(L)'
;MAAGTGLAALAAPLMTPAPARAAQHLWRWCFQCSGLWFSGNGGNGYCPLGTGLFGWDHPHQSSGSGDYLLRFADEPGAGQITWRWCRFCSGLWSTGRPDNTRCPAGGLADGGHDFWGSGQYKLEALPNMTNGHGGQAQWFMCRKCAGLFFAGNGPQGVCPAGGAHEHQAGIGFEHVLRQV
;
A
#
# COMPACT_ATOMS: atom_id res chain seq x y z
N MET A 1 -31.05 64.51 -1.83
CA MET A 1 -30.97 63.32 -2.70
C MET A 1 -30.07 62.32 -1.98
N ALA A 2 -30.61 61.17 -1.56
CA ALA A 2 -29.88 60.18 -0.76
C ALA A 2 -29.22 59.15 -1.69
N ALA A 3 -27.92 58.91 -1.52
CA ALA A 3 -27.18 57.87 -2.23
C ALA A 3 -27.13 56.60 -1.39
N GLY A 4 -27.77 55.52 -1.88
CA GLY A 4 -27.80 54.21 -1.23
C GLY A 4 -26.57 53.38 -1.57
N THR A 5 -25.87 52.87 -0.54
CA THR A 5 -24.81 51.88 -0.67
C THR A 5 -25.42 50.49 -0.88
N GLY A 6 -25.23 49.90 -2.06
CA GLY A 6 -25.61 48.52 -2.33
C GLY A 6 -24.55 47.54 -1.84
N LEU A 7 -24.91 46.67 -0.90
CA LEU A 7 -24.09 45.51 -0.52
C LEU A 7 -24.30 44.39 -1.56
N ALA A 8 -23.26 44.06 -2.30
CA ALA A 8 -23.26 42.88 -3.16
C ALA A 8 -22.91 41.64 -2.30
N ALA A 9 -23.87 40.73 -2.15
CA ALA A 9 -23.63 39.44 -1.51
C ALA A 9 -22.91 38.51 -2.49
N LEU A 10 -21.69 38.10 -2.16
CA LEU A 10 -20.97 37.05 -2.88
C LEU A 10 -21.55 35.69 -2.46
N ALA A 11 -22.28 35.04 -3.36
CA ALA A 11 -22.70 33.65 -3.18
C ALA A 11 -21.48 32.73 -3.38
N ALA A 12 -20.97 32.14 -2.30
CA ALA A 12 -19.98 31.08 -2.39
C ALA A 12 -20.67 29.78 -2.87
N PRO A 13 -20.12 29.07 -3.87
CA PRO A 13 -20.68 27.80 -4.30
C PRO A 13 -20.56 26.76 -3.17
N LEU A 14 -21.66 26.05 -2.90
CA LEU A 14 -21.67 24.91 -2.00
C LEU A 14 -20.85 23.78 -2.63
N MET A 15 -19.71 23.46 -2.02
CA MET A 15 -18.86 22.35 -2.43
C MET A 15 -19.49 21.05 -1.94
N THR A 16 -20.09 20.28 -2.85
CA THR A 16 -20.63 18.96 -2.50
C THR A 16 -19.49 18.04 -2.09
N PRO A 17 -19.53 17.40 -0.90
CA PRO A 17 -18.50 16.47 -0.50
C PRO A 17 -18.44 15.29 -1.48
N ALA A 18 -17.23 14.88 -1.85
CA ALA A 18 -17.03 13.67 -2.63
C ALA A 18 -17.63 12.46 -1.90
N PRO A 19 -18.25 11.50 -2.62
CA PRO A 19 -18.80 10.30 -2.00
C PRO A 19 -17.68 9.52 -1.31
N ALA A 20 -17.87 9.21 -0.02
CA ALA A 20 -16.95 8.34 0.71
C ALA A 20 -17.05 6.90 0.19
N ARG A 21 -15.93 6.35 -0.25
CA ARG A 21 -15.78 4.95 -0.64
C ARG A 21 -15.37 4.13 0.58
N ALA A 22 -15.92 2.92 0.67
CA ALA A 22 -15.44 1.95 1.64
C ALA A 22 -13.95 1.64 1.38
N ALA A 23 -13.18 1.55 2.47
CA ALA A 23 -11.82 1.03 2.39
C ALA A 23 -11.85 -0.39 1.81
N GLN A 24 -10.87 -0.71 0.96
CA GLN A 24 -10.74 -2.04 0.40
C GLN A 24 -10.17 -2.97 1.49
N HIS A 25 -10.95 -4.00 1.82
CA HIS A 25 -10.53 -5.12 2.66
C HIS A 25 -9.98 -6.26 1.79
N LEU A 26 -9.72 -7.44 2.34
CA LEU A 26 -9.06 -8.56 1.65
C LEU A 26 -7.57 -8.33 1.40
N TRP A 27 -6.93 -7.42 2.11
CA TRP A 27 -5.48 -7.35 2.16
C TRP A 27 -4.97 -8.29 3.24
N ARG A 28 -3.94 -9.07 2.91
CA ARG A 28 -3.36 -10.09 3.77
C ARG A 28 -1.86 -9.86 3.89
N TRP A 29 -1.31 -10.26 5.03
CA TRP A 29 0.12 -10.41 5.26
C TRP A 29 0.53 -11.84 4.94
N CYS A 30 1.70 -12.00 4.33
CA CYS A 30 2.31 -13.30 4.09
C CYS A 30 3.47 -13.53 5.05
N PHE A 31 3.40 -14.57 5.90
CA PHE A 31 4.43 -14.85 6.90
C PHE A 31 5.79 -15.25 6.32
N GLN A 32 5.84 -15.63 5.05
CA GLN A 32 7.05 -16.10 4.37
C GLN A 32 7.87 -14.95 3.78
N CYS A 33 7.22 -14.05 3.04
CA CYS A 33 7.88 -12.89 2.46
C CYS A 33 7.72 -11.62 3.29
N SER A 34 6.90 -11.65 4.34
CA SER A 34 6.48 -10.49 5.14
C SER A 34 5.71 -9.42 4.37
N GLY A 35 5.39 -9.63 3.10
CA GLY A 35 4.71 -8.67 2.24
C GLY A 35 3.20 -8.59 2.44
N LEU A 36 2.63 -7.43 2.12
CA LEU A 36 1.19 -7.25 1.99
C LEU A 36 0.72 -7.61 0.57
N TRP A 37 -0.34 -8.38 0.45
CA TRP A 37 -0.93 -8.78 -0.83
C TRP A 37 -2.46 -8.75 -0.78
N PHE A 38 -3.10 -8.56 -1.93
CA PHE A 38 -4.56 -8.52 -2.05
C PHE A 38 -5.11 -9.89 -2.44
N SER A 39 -6.01 -10.44 -1.62
CA SER A 39 -6.62 -11.76 -1.80
C SER A 39 -8.00 -11.75 -2.45
N GLY A 40 -8.55 -10.57 -2.72
CA GLY A 40 -9.90 -10.43 -3.25
C GLY A 40 -10.04 -10.65 -4.75
N ASN A 41 -8.97 -10.99 -5.48
CA ASN A 41 -8.99 -11.18 -6.93
C ASN A 41 -9.17 -12.66 -7.37
N GLY A 42 -9.45 -13.57 -6.43
CA GLY A 42 -9.62 -15.01 -6.72
C GLY A 42 -8.31 -15.79 -6.89
N GLY A 43 -7.16 -15.16 -6.65
CA GLY A 43 -5.85 -15.81 -6.62
C GLY A 43 -4.97 -15.28 -5.49
N ASN A 44 -3.89 -16.00 -5.18
CA ASN A 44 -2.99 -15.64 -4.08
C ASN A 44 -1.68 -14.97 -4.56
N GLY A 45 -1.63 -14.54 -5.83
CA GLY A 45 -0.44 -13.96 -6.43
C GLY A 45 0.78 -14.87 -6.34
N TYR A 46 1.96 -14.25 -6.38
CA TYR A 46 3.22 -14.96 -6.42
C TYR A 46 4.11 -14.53 -5.24
N CYS A 47 4.55 -15.51 -4.44
CA CYS A 47 5.42 -15.28 -3.29
C CYS A 47 6.90 -15.34 -3.73
N PRO A 48 7.77 -14.38 -3.32
CA PRO A 48 9.20 -14.44 -3.64
C PRO A 48 9.96 -15.56 -2.89
N LEU A 49 9.38 -16.15 -1.84
CA LEU A 49 10.01 -17.31 -1.21
C LEU A 49 9.91 -18.48 -2.20
N GLY A 50 11.04 -19.06 -2.59
CA GLY A 50 11.06 -20.19 -3.53
C GLY A 50 11.55 -19.86 -4.95
N THR A 51 11.77 -18.60 -5.31
CA THR A 51 12.32 -18.18 -6.63
C THR A 51 13.81 -18.52 -6.85
N GLY A 52 14.34 -19.56 -6.19
CA GLY A 52 15.75 -19.98 -6.26
C GLY A 52 15.92 -21.30 -7.01
N LEU A 53 17.16 -21.64 -7.37
CA LEU A 53 17.58 -22.78 -8.22
C LEU A 53 16.98 -24.17 -7.90
N PHE A 54 16.37 -24.37 -6.73
CA PHE A 54 15.73 -25.62 -6.30
C PHE A 54 14.40 -25.43 -5.54
N GLY A 55 13.82 -24.22 -5.56
CA GLY A 55 12.60 -23.89 -4.83
C GLY A 55 11.36 -24.01 -5.72
N TRP A 56 10.27 -24.53 -5.17
CA TRP A 56 8.99 -24.59 -5.88
C TRP A 56 8.27 -23.25 -5.75
N ASP A 57 7.83 -22.70 -6.89
CA ASP A 57 6.94 -21.54 -6.93
C ASP A 57 5.66 -21.83 -6.17
N HIS A 58 5.28 -20.94 -5.25
CA HIS A 58 4.02 -21.05 -4.54
C HIS A 58 3.38 -19.67 -4.33
N PRO A 59 2.06 -19.62 -4.14
CA PRO A 59 1.36 -18.37 -3.94
C PRO A 59 1.44 -17.87 -2.50
N HIS A 60 1.07 -16.62 -2.24
CA HIS A 60 1.08 -16.08 -0.88
C HIS A 60 0.20 -16.91 0.09
N GLN A 61 0.63 -16.94 1.34
CA GLN A 61 -0.06 -17.63 2.42
C GLN A 61 -0.62 -16.62 3.42
N SER A 62 -1.77 -16.92 4.03
CA SER A 62 -2.47 -16.01 4.97
C SER A 62 -2.51 -16.53 6.41
N SER A 63 -1.82 -17.63 6.73
CA SER A 63 -1.77 -18.18 8.08
C SER A 63 -1.22 -17.13 9.06
N GLY A 64 -1.99 -16.81 10.11
CA GLY A 64 -1.65 -15.78 11.09
C GLY A 64 -1.86 -14.33 10.62
N SER A 65 -2.45 -14.10 9.44
CA SER A 65 -2.80 -12.77 8.95
C SER A 65 -4.19 -12.31 9.40
N GLY A 66 -4.32 -11.04 9.79
CA GLY A 66 -5.61 -10.34 9.84
C GLY A 66 -6.12 -9.91 8.45
N ASP A 67 -7.29 -9.26 8.42
CA ASP A 67 -7.83 -8.56 7.24
C ASP A 67 -7.46 -7.09 7.28
N TYR A 68 -6.53 -6.66 6.43
CA TYR A 68 -6.11 -5.27 6.38
C TYR A 68 -7.01 -4.43 5.47
N LEU A 69 -7.24 -3.19 5.89
CA LEU A 69 -7.98 -2.17 5.15
C LEU A 69 -7.03 -1.16 4.50
N LEU A 70 -7.15 -0.98 3.18
CA LEU A 70 -6.51 0.13 2.47
C LEU A 70 -7.54 1.12 1.96
N ARG A 71 -7.34 2.39 2.28
CA ARG A 71 -8.14 3.50 1.74
C ARG A 71 -7.68 3.86 0.34
N PHE A 72 -8.58 4.37 -0.49
CA PHE A 72 -8.22 4.92 -1.78
C PHE A 72 -7.62 6.33 -1.64
N ALA A 73 -6.84 6.77 -2.63
CA ALA A 73 -6.15 8.06 -2.61
C ALA A 73 -7.11 9.27 -2.60
N ASP A 74 -8.29 9.12 -3.22
CA ASP A 74 -9.35 10.10 -3.33
C ASP A 74 -10.14 10.29 -2.01
N GLU A 75 -10.05 9.35 -1.07
CA GLU A 75 -10.66 9.50 0.26
C GLU A 75 -10.01 10.65 1.06
N PRO A 76 -10.77 11.40 1.88
CA PRO A 76 -10.20 12.46 2.72
C PRO A 76 -9.21 11.92 3.75
N GLY A 77 -8.28 12.78 4.19
CA GLY A 77 -7.24 12.47 5.18
C GLY A 77 -5.82 12.42 4.61
N ALA A 78 -4.84 12.50 5.50
CA ALA A 78 -3.41 12.46 5.17
C ALA A 78 -2.93 11.03 4.90
N GLY A 79 -1.91 10.90 4.06
CA GLY A 79 -1.27 9.62 3.76
C GLY A 79 -0.48 9.67 2.45
N GLN A 80 0.47 8.75 2.31
CA GLN A 80 1.20 8.54 1.07
C GLN A 80 0.28 7.88 0.04
N ILE A 81 0.18 8.45 -1.16
CA ILE A 81 -0.74 7.99 -2.22
C ILE A 81 -0.04 7.29 -3.39
N THR A 82 1.24 6.98 -3.26
CA THR A 82 2.03 6.34 -4.32
C THR A 82 1.84 4.82 -4.38
N TRP A 83 0.83 4.27 -3.70
CA TRP A 83 0.68 2.83 -3.54
C TRP A 83 -0.27 2.23 -4.57
N ARG A 84 0.17 1.13 -5.16
CA ARG A 84 -0.57 0.40 -6.19
C ARG A 84 -0.58 -1.09 -5.84
N TRP A 85 -1.57 -1.78 -6.36
CA TRP A 85 -1.63 -3.22 -6.41
C TRP A 85 -0.98 -3.70 -7.72
N CYS A 86 -0.25 -4.81 -7.67
CA CYS A 86 0.30 -5.46 -8.85
C CYS A 86 -0.55 -6.68 -9.25
N ARG A 87 -0.99 -6.76 -10.51
CA ARG A 87 -1.82 -7.88 -10.97
C ARG A 87 -1.11 -9.23 -11.02
N PHE A 88 0.22 -9.24 -11.15
CA PHE A 88 0.98 -10.48 -11.29
C PHE A 88 1.36 -11.08 -9.94
N CYS A 89 1.96 -10.28 -9.04
CA CYS A 89 2.37 -10.77 -7.73
C CYS A 89 1.29 -10.62 -6.64
N SER A 90 0.20 -9.92 -6.94
CA SER A 90 -0.85 -9.49 -6.00
C SER A 90 -0.36 -8.61 -4.84
N GLY A 91 0.92 -8.23 -4.82
CA GLY A 91 1.53 -7.42 -3.77
C GLY A 91 1.22 -5.93 -3.89
N LEU A 92 1.26 -5.23 -2.76
CA LEU A 92 1.27 -3.77 -2.72
C LEU A 92 2.69 -3.23 -2.91
N TRP A 93 2.86 -2.29 -3.84
CA TRP A 93 4.15 -1.64 -4.12
C TRP A 93 3.98 -0.13 -4.27
N SER A 94 5.06 0.61 -4.02
CA SER A 94 5.09 2.06 -4.17
C SER A 94 5.66 2.45 -5.54
N THR A 95 4.92 3.28 -6.27
CA THR A 95 5.37 3.94 -7.51
C THR A 95 6.16 5.23 -7.23
N GLY A 96 6.46 5.53 -5.95
CA GLY A 96 7.16 6.74 -5.55
C GLY A 96 8.68 6.70 -5.79
N ARG A 97 9.22 5.57 -6.28
CA ARG A 97 10.62 5.41 -6.66
C ARG A 97 10.73 4.72 -8.02
N PRO A 98 11.42 5.32 -9.00
CA PRO A 98 11.58 4.73 -10.32
C PRO A 98 12.64 3.62 -10.34
N ASP A 99 13.56 3.61 -9.38
CA ASP A 99 14.56 2.57 -9.17
C ASP A 99 14.02 1.51 -8.20
N ASN A 100 14.38 0.24 -8.44
CA ASN A 100 14.17 -0.89 -7.53
C ASN A 100 12.73 -1.42 -7.46
N THR A 101 12.14 -1.67 -8.64
CA THR A 101 10.78 -2.13 -8.92
C THR A 101 10.66 -3.65 -9.16
N ARG A 102 11.51 -4.47 -8.53
CA ARG A 102 11.56 -5.92 -8.81
C ARG A 102 10.27 -6.64 -8.41
N CYS A 103 9.50 -7.02 -9.42
CA CYS A 103 8.32 -7.88 -9.27
C CYS A 103 8.75 -9.35 -9.13
N PRO A 104 8.29 -10.08 -8.10
CA PRO A 104 8.65 -11.48 -7.92
C PRO A 104 8.13 -12.39 -9.02
N ALA A 105 7.05 -12.01 -9.71
CA ALA A 105 6.48 -12.83 -10.77
C ALA A 105 7.34 -12.85 -12.05
N GLY A 106 8.34 -11.99 -12.17
CA GLY A 106 9.28 -11.96 -13.31
C GLY A 106 8.67 -11.75 -14.70
N GLY A 107 7.35 -11.54 -14.80
CA GLY A 107 6.59 -11.69 -16.04
C GLY A 107 6.68 -10.53 -17.04
N LEU A 108 7.39 -9.45 -16.71
CA LEU A 108 7.63 -8.34 -17.63
C LEU A 108 9.11 -8.32 -18.04
N ALA A 109 9.39 -7.97 -19.29
CA ALA A 109 10.76 -7.91 -19.84
C ALA A 109 11.69 -6.95 -19.09
N ASP A 110 11.14 -5.99 -18.34
CA ASP A 110 11.85 -5.08 -17.45
C ASP A 110 11.90 -5.56 -15.97
N GLY A 111 11.18 -6.63 -15.64
CA GLY A 111 11.03 -7.14 -14.27
C GLY A 111 10.18 -6.22 -13.37
N GLY A 112 9.41 -5.30 -13.94
CA GLY A 112 8.56 -4.35 -13.24
C GLY A 112 7.24 -4.95 -12.75
N HIS A 113 6.47 -4.19 -11.95
CA HIS A 113 5.10 -4.56 -11.63
C HIS A 113 4.10 -3.87 -12.58
N ASP A 114 2.92 -4.47 -12.71
CA ASP A 114 1.82 -3.99 -13.54
C ASP A 114 0.61 -3.66 -12.67
N PHE A 115 0.13 -2.42 -12.75
CA PHE A 115 -0.99 -1.93 -11.95
C PHE A 115 -2.32 -1.85 -12.73
N TRP A 116 -2.45 -2.57 -13.85
CA TRP A 116 -3.71 -2.61 -14.59
C TRP A 116 -4.84 -3.13 -13.70
N GLY A 117 -5.93 -2.36 -13.60
CA GLY A 117 -7.06 -2.67 -12.70
C GLY A 117 -6.84 -2.27 -11.24
N SER A 118 -5.70 -1.67 -10.88
CA SER A 118 -5.43 -1.17 -9.54
C SER A 118 -6.07 0.20 -9.28
N GLY A 119 -6.64 0.39 -8.09
CA GLY A 119 -6.81 1.72 -7.50
C GLY A 119 -5.48 2.40 -7.18
N GLN A 120 -5.53 3.66 -6.72
CA GLN A 120 -4.45 4.28 -5.94
C GLN A 120 -4.80 4.14 -4.47
N TYR A 121 -3.88 3.64 -3.66
CA TYR A 121 -4.09 3.44 -2.24
C TYR A 121 -3.35 4.49 -1.42
N LYS A 122 -3.92 4.80 -0.27
CA LYS A 122 -3.39 5.76 0.71
C LYS A 122 -2.93 5.00 1.96
N LEU A 123 -1.67 5.18 2.33
CA LEU A 123 -1.13 4.64 3.57
C LEU A 123 -0.75 5.75 4.54
N GLU A 124 -1.21 5.60 5.78
CA GLU A 124 -0.83 6.43 6.91
C GLU A 124 0.65 6.21 7.23
N ALA A 125 1.37 7.25 7.66
CA ALA A 125 2.77 7.18 8.07
C ALA A 125 3.00 7.88 9.40
N LEU A 126 3.87 7.35 10.27
CA LEU A 126 4.17 7.92 11.57
C LEU A 126 5.20 9.05 11.51
N PRO A 127 5.17 10.02 12.45
CA PRO A 127 4.16 10.18 13.49
C PRO A 127 2.91 10.94 13.05
N ASN A 128 2.85 11.52 11.83
CA ASN A 128 1.80 12.48 11.50
C ASN A 128 1.37 12.57 10.01
N MET A 129 1.37 11.45 9.28
CA MET A 129 0.37 11.21 8.23
C MET A 129 -0.77 10.34 8.77
N THR A 130 -1.46 10.88 9.79
CA THR A 130 -2.47 10.25 10.66
C THR A 130 -3.81 9.96 9.99
N ASN A 131 -4.43 8.83 10.34
CA ASN A 131 -5.89 8.77 10.52
C ASN A 131 -6.38 7.87 11.68
N GLY A 132 -6.04 8.21 12.93
CA GLY A 132 -6.78 7.76 14.14
C GLY A 132 -6.18 6.60 14.94
N HIS A 133 -6.75 6.30 16.11
CA HIS A 133 -6.32 5.20 16.99
C HIS A 133 -6.55 3.82 16.34
N GLY A 134 -5.78 2.80 16.73
CA GLY A 134 -6.06 1.39 16.40
C GLY A 134 -5.42 0.83 15.13
N GLY A 135 -4.38 1.48 14.61
CA GLY A 135 -3.58 0.92 13.51
C GLY A 135 -2.36 0.15 14.01
N GLN A 136 -1.99 -0.91 13.28
CA GLN A 136 -0.78 -1.69 13.46
C GLN A 136 0.40 -0.97 12.80
N ALA A 137 1.41 -0.61 13.61
CA ALA A 137 2.65 0.00 13.17
C ALA A 137 3.60 -1.04 12.54
N GLN A 138 4.88 -0.70 12.35
CA GLN A 138 5.95 -1.55 11.82
C GLN A 138 5.77 -2.05 10.37
N TRP A 139 4.98 -1.34 9.58
CA TRP A 139 4.94 -1.52 8.13
C TRP A 139 5.92 -0.58 7.46
N PHE A 140 6.71 -1.09 6.52
CA PHE A 140 7.72 -0.30 5.85
C PHE A 140 7.73 -0.56 4.36
N MET A 141 8.13 0.46 3.60
CA MET A 141 8.49 0.30 2.21
C MET A 141 9.91 -0.29 2.11
N CYS A 142 10.05 -1.40 1.39
CA CYS A 142 11.35 -1.97 1.10
C CYS A 142 12.13 -1.09 0.11
N ARG A 143 13.38 -0.75 0.42
CA ARG A 143 14.27 0.05 -0.45
C ARG A 143 14.68 -0.67 -1.74
N LYS A 144 14.60 -2.01 -1.75
CA LYS A 144 15.09 -2.86 -2.86
C LYS A 144 14.00 -3.31 -3.84
N CYS A 145 12.75 -3.37 -3.40
CA CYS A 145 11.64 -3.80 -4.27
C CYS A 145 10.44 -2.86 -4.26
N ALA A 146 10.49 -1.77 -3.49
CA ALA A 146 9.38 -0.85 -3.26
C ALA A 146 8.09 -1.49 -2.70
N GLY A 147 8.13 -2.79 -2.36
CA GLY A 147 7.02 -3.52 -1.76
C GLY A 147 6.81 -3.13 -0.30
N LEU A 148 5.55 -3.10 0.14
CA LEU A 148 5.22 -2.94 1.55
C LEU A 148 5.41 -4.27 2.29
N PHE A 149 6.14 -4.25 3.40
CA PHE A 149 6.35 -5.41 4.24
C PHE A 149 6.21 -5.07 5.73
N PHE A 150 5.88 -6.07 6.53
CA PHE A 150 5.76 -5.95 7.98
C PHE A 150 7.06 -6.40 8.68
N ALA A 151 7.60 -5.56 9.55
CA ALA A 151 8.84 -5.84 10.28
C ALA A 151 8.61 -6.24 11.75
N GLY A 152 7.36 -6.37 12.21
CA GLY A 152 7.03 -6.57 13.63
C GLY A 152 7.09 -8.01 14.15
N ASN A 153 7.21 -9.03 13.29
CA ASN A 153 7.17 -10.45 13.66
C ASN A 153 8.54 -11.18 13.57
N GLY A 154 9.67 -10.46 13.60
CA GLY A 154 11.01 -11.06 13.54
C GLY A 154 11.68 -10.92 12.17
N PRO A 155 12.28 -11.98 11.58
CA PRO A 155 12.98 -11.88 10.30
C PRO A 155 12.11 -11.20 9.23
N GLN A 156 12.68 -10.26 8.47
CA GLN A 156 11.94 -9.35 7.60
C GLN A 156 11.37 -10.01 6.32
N GLY A 157 11.36 -11.34 6.24
CA GLY A 157 10.92 -12.11 5.06
C GLY A 157 11.84 -11.99 3.84
N VAL A 158 11.58 -12.81 2.83
CA VAL A 158 12.36 -12.83 1.58
C VAL A 158 11.96 -11.71 0.65
N CYS A 159 12.95 -10.89 0.26
CA CYS A 159 12.79 -9.82 -0.71
C CYS A 159 13.02 -10.36 -2.15
N PRO A 160 12.18 -9.99 -3.13
CA PRO A 160 12.35 -10.41 -4.53
C PRO A 160 13.64 -9.90 -5.19
N ALA A 161 14.24 -8.84 -4.64
CA ALA A 161 15.55 -8.37 -5.07
C ALA A 161 16.73 -9.17 -4.44
N GLY A 162 16.44 -10.21 -3.66
CA GLY A 162 17.42 -11.02 -2.94
C GLY A 162 17.61 -10.60 -1.47
N GLY A 163 17.88 -11.59 -0.63
CA GLY A 163 18.07 -11.43 0.82
C GLY A 163 16.79 -11.03 1.57
N ALA A 164 16.95 -10.43 2.74
CA ALA A 164 15.84 -9.92 3.55
C ALA A 164 15.32 -8.56 3.02
N HIS A 165 14.10 -8.17 3.36
CA HIS A 165 13.64 -6.79 3.12
C HIS A 165 14.53 -5.77 3.85
N GLU A 166 14.63 -4.55 3.33
CA GLU A 166 15.40 -3.47 3.94
C GLU A 166 14.58 -2.18 3.92
N HIS A 167 14.56 -1.45 5.02
CA HIS A 167 13.81 -0.19 5.10
C HIS A 167 14.68 0.94 5.64
N GLN A 168 14.22 2.17 5.38
CA GLN A 168 14.70 3.33 6.11
C GLN A 168 13.95 3.42 7.43
N ALA A 169 14.67 3.75 8.51
CA ALA A 169 14.09 4.06 9.80
C ALA A 169 13.94 5.58 9.96
N GLY A 170 13.00 5.99 10.81
CA GLY A 170 12.77 7.39 11.15
C GLY A 170 11.38 7.88 10.80
N ILE A 171 11.13 9.14 11.14
CA ILE A 171 9.85 9.83 10.93
C ILE A 171 9.50 9.84 9.43
N GLY A 172 8.28 9.40 9.11
CA GLY A 172 7.71 9.38 7.77
C GLY A 172 7.94 8.11 6.96
N PHE A 173 8.74 7.16 7.48
CA PHE A 173 9.07 5.90 6.77
C PHE A 173 8.30 4.69 7.28
N GLU A 174 7.75 4.77 8.48
CA GLU A 174 6.91 3.73 9.07
C GLU A 174 5.45 4.00 8.75
N HIS A 175 4.76 2.98 8.24
CA HIS A 175 3.35 3.00 7.89
C HIS A 175 2.50 2.29 8.92
N VAL A 176 1.21 2.65 8.93
CA VAL A 176 0.22 2.10 9.84
C VAL A 176 -0.94 1.53 9.03
N LEU A 177 -1.28 0.27 9.28
CA LEU A 177 -2.40 -0.41 8.63
C LEU A 177 -3.45 -0.81 9.66
N ARG A 178 -4.72 -0.83 9.25
CA ARG A 178 -5.86 -1.16 10.11
C ARG A 178 -6.38 -2.53 9.74
N GLN A 179 -6.85 -3.28 10.73
CA GLN A 179 -7.46 -4.59 10.52
C GLN A 179 -8.97 -4.55 10.83
N VAL A 180 -9.74 -5.48 10.23
CA VAL A 180 -11.16 -5.78 10.55
C VAL A 180 -11.36 -7.20 11.00
#